data_AF-A0AAC8TCV0-F1
#
_entry.id   AF-A0AAC8TCV0-F1
#
_cell.length_a   1.000
_cell.length_b   1.000
_cell.length_c   1.000
_cell.angle_alpha   90.00
_cell.angle_beta   90.00
_cell.angle_gamma   90.00
#
_symmetry.space_group_name_H-M   'P 1'
#
loop_
_entity.id
_entity.type
_entity.pdbx_description
1 polymer ?
#
loop_
_entity_poly.entity_id
_entity_poly.type
_entity_poly.pdbx_seq_one_letter_code
_entity_poly.pdbx_strand_id
1 'polypeptide(L)'
;MPPPTGDEVTILVPGYRGSFLVTEGPEPERAWLTVGQALSRGERTLALPFPGQRPVPSYGPLRPDGPMTQLSAFFISVDAYRSFMEFGREKLPGFVPFSYDWRKDIRESAGALCERIEQLVAEGGGKRKVNIVAHSMGGW
;
A
#
# COMPACT_ATOMS: atom_id res chain seq x y z
N MET A 1 12.00 -4.66 5.46
CA MET A 1 12.26 -4.33 6.88
C MET A 1 12.48 -5.63 7.63
N PRO A 2 13.36 -5.68 8.64
CA PRO A 2 13.50 -6.86 9.48
C PRO A 2 12.16 -7.18 10.18
N PRO A 3 11.87 -8.46 10.46
CA PRO A 3 10.65 -8.86 11.14
C PRO A 3 10.59 -8.24 12.54
N PRO A 4 9.38 -7.88 13.03
CA PRO A 4 9.22 -7.31 14.36
C PRO A 4 9.59 -8.33 15.44
N THR A 5 10.46 -7.93 16.36
CA THR A 5 10.86 -8.70 17.54
C THR A 5 10.18 -8.11 18.78
N GLY A 6 9.66 -8.98 19.66
CA GLY A 6 8.96 -8.57 20.89
C GLY A 6 7.46 -8.83 20.91
N ASP A 7 6.84 -8.40 22.00
CA ASP A 7 5.44 -8.71 22.38
C ASP A 7 4.41 -7.72 21.81
N GLU A 8 4.87 -6.65 21.16
CA GLU A 8 4.01 -5.62 20.57
C GLU A 8 4.48 -5.28 19.14
N VAL A 9 3.50 -5.06 18.26
CA VAL A 9 3.72 -4.66 16.86
C VAL A 9 2.73 -3.58 16.47
N THR A 10 3.17 -2.61 15.69
CA THR A 10 2.31 -1.54 15.17
C THR A 10 2.22 -1.65 13.66
N ILE A 11 0.99 -1.79 13.16
CA ILE A 11 0.70 -1.87 11.73
C ILE A 11 0.20 -0.50 11.25
N LEU A 12 0.84 0.07 10.23
CA LEU A 12 0.29 1.22 9.50
C LEU A 12 -0.61 0.74 8.37
N VAL A 13 -1.86 1.17 8.36
CA VAL A 13 -2.81 1.01 7.25
C VAL A 13 -3.00 2.37 6.56
N PRO A 14 -2.40 2.58 5.38
CA PRO A 14 -2.51 3.84 4.67
C PRO A 14 -3.91 4.02 4.07
N GLY A 15 -4.29 5.27 3.81
CA GLY A 15 -5.56 5.61 3.18
C GLY A 15 -5.67 5.23 1.71
N TYR A 16 -6.78 5.62 1.08
CA TYR A 16 -7.02 5.43 -0.35
C TYR A 16 -5.83 5.96 -1.17
N ARG A 17 -5.34 5.15 -2.13
CA ARG A 17 -4.14 5.48 -2.92
C ARG A 17 -2.87 5.68 -2.10
N GLY A 18 -2.85 5.21 -0.85
CA GLY A 18 -1.71 5.32 0.04
C GLY A 18 -0.70 4.18 -0.11
N SER A 19 -0.91 3.24 -1.02
CA SER A 19 0.04 2.18 -1.39
C SER A 19 0.50 2.34 -2.83
N PHE A 20 1.79 2.12 -3.08
CA PHE A 20 2.27 1.94 -4.45
C PHE A 20 1.75 0.63 -5.01
N LEU A 21 1.48 0.62 -6.32
CA LEU A 21 1.17 -0.57 -7.09
C LEU A 21 2.26 -0.75 -8.13
N VAL A 22 2.67 -2.00 -8.33
CA VAL A 22 3.66 -2.37 -9.34
C VAL A 22 3.15 -3.51 -10.20
N THR A 23 3.61 -3.57 -11.44
CA THR A 23 3.33 -4.72 -12.32
C THR A 23 3.92 -5.99 -11.76
N GLU A 24 3.28 -7.10 -12.09
CA GLU A 24 3.87 -8.42 -11.86
C GLU A 24 4.90 -8.72 -12.96
N GLY A 25 6.05 -9.27 -12.59
CA GLY A 25 7.11 -9.61 -13.53
C GLY A 25 8.51 -9.57 -12.92
N PRO A 26 9.54 -9.96 -13.69
CA PRO A 26 10.94 -9.94 -13.26
C PRO A 26 11.46 -8.51 -13.03
N GLU A 27 10.91 -7.53 -13.76
CA GLU A 27 11.23 -6.11 -13.65
C GLU A 27 9.94 -5.33 -13.35
N PRO A 28 9.52 -5.24 -12.07
CA PRO A 28 8.28 -4.57 -11.71
C PRO A 28 8.38 -3.06 -11.97
N GLU A 29 7.46 -2.51 -12.78
CA GLU A 29 7.33 -1.08 -12.99
C GLU A 29 6.24 -0.50 -12.07
N ARG A 30 6.42 0.75 -11.63
CA ARG A 30 5.41 1.45 -10.83
C ARG A 30 4.21 1.84 -11.69
N ALA A 31 3.05 1.34 -11.31
CA ALA A 31 1.76 1.70 -11.89
C ALA A 31 1.19 2.92 -11.13
N TRP A 32 1.73 4.09 -11.43
CA TRP A 32 1.29 5.36 -10.84
C TRP A 32 1.18 6.44 -11.91
N LEU A 33 0.34 7.45 -11.66
CA LEU A 33 0.23 8.62 -12.51
C LEU A 33 1.53 9.42 -12.41
N THR A 34 2.32 9.42 -13.49
CA THR A 34 3.39 10.41 -13.63
C THR A 34 2.81 11.77 -13.97
N VAL A 35 3.59 12.82 -13.77
CA VAL A 35 3.22 14.20 -14.13
C VAL A 35 2.89 14.34 -15.61
N GLY A 36 3.71 13.72 -16.48
CA GLY A 36 3.46 13.72 -17.92
C GLY A 36 2.16 13.00 -18.29
N GLN A 37 1.81 11.95 -17.53
CA GLN A 37 0.53 11.26 -17.71
C GLN A 37 -0.66 12.07 -17.17
N ALA A 38 -0.48 12.85 -16.12
CA ALA A 38 -1.53 13.73 -15.59
C ALA A 38 -1.88 14.90 -16.53
N LEU A 39 -0.93 15.31 -17.38
CA LEU A 39 -1.08 16.44 -18.31
C LEU A 39 -1.36 16.01 -19.75
N SER A 40 -1.30 14.71 -20.02
CA SER A 40 -1.70 14.10 -21.29
C SER A 40 -2.94 13.25 -21.07
N ARG A 41 -3.47 12.60 -22.12
CA ARG A 41 -4.58 11.65 -21.97
C ARG A 41 -4.21 10.36 -21.22
N GLY A 42 -2.93 10.20 -20.82
CA GLY A 42 -2.39 8.96 -20.26
C GLY A 42 -2.41 7.84 -21.30
N GLU A 43 -1.42 6.95 -21.26
CA GLU A 43 -1.35 5.85 -22.23
C GLU A 43 -1.95 4.55 -21.69
N ARG A 44 -2.05 4.40 -20.36
CA ARG A 44 -2.49 3.16 -19.70
C ARG A 44 -3.44 3.46 -18.55
N THR A 45 -4.51 2.67 -18.43
CA THR A 45 -5.48 2.80 -17.34
C THR A 45 -5.06 2.04 -16.10
N LEU A 46 -5.34 2.61 -14.92
CA LEU A 46 -5.28 1.93 -13.63
C LEU A 46 -6.61 1.24 -13.27
N ALA A 47 -7.71 1.56 -13.96
CA ALA A 47 -9.03 0.99 -13.65
C ALA A 47 -9.03 -0.53 -13.80
N LEU A 48 -9.75 -1.21 -12.90
CA LEU A 48 -9.98 -2.65 -13.04
C LEU A 48 -10.85 -2.91 -14.28
N PRO A 49 -10.58 -4.00 -15.03
CA PRO A 49 -11.40 -4.37 -16.17
C PRO A 49 -12.81 -4.76 -15.70
N PHE A 50 -13.82 -4.42 -16.51
CA PHE A 50 -15.21 -4.83 -16.26
C PHE A 50 -15.83 -5.51 -17.50
N PRO A 51 -16.84 -6.38 -17.33
CA PRO A 51 -17.48 -7.06 -18.45
C PRO A 51 -18.02 -6.08 -19.52
N GLY A 52 -17.72 -6.35 -20.79
CA GLY A 52 -18.15 -5.49 -21.92
C GLY A 52 -17.27 -4.26 -22.18
N GLN A 53 -16.18 -4.07 -21.43
CA GLN A 53 -15.24 -2.98 -21.68
C GLN A 53 -14.50 -3.18 -23.02
N ARG A 54 -14.35 -2.10 -23.79
CA ARG A 54 -13.50 -2.09 -24.98
C ARG A 54 -12.03 -2.29 -24.57
N PRO A 55 -11.22 -3.00 -25.37
CA PRO A 55 -9.80 -3.09 -25.11
C PRO A 55 -9.16 -1.71 -25.00
N VAL A 56 -8.53 -1.45 -23.86
CA VAL A 56 -7.73 -0.25 -23.61
C VAL A 56 -6.39 -0.70 -23.03
N PRO A 57 -5.29 0.00 -23.33
CA PRO A 57 -4.01 -0.35 -22.72
C PRO A 57 -4.11 -0.21 -21.20
N SER A 58 -3.63 -1.23 -20.48
CA SER A 58 -3.61 -1.27 -19.01
C SER A 58 -2.25 -1.77 -18.55
N TYR A 59 -1.99 -1.68 -17.25
CA TYR A 59 -0.78 -2.23 -16.65
C TYR A 59 -0.85 -3.75 -16.43
N GLY A 60 -1.97 -4.41 -16.77
CA GLY A 60 -2.17 -5.82 -16.44
C GLY A 60 -2.34 -6.07 -14.94
N PRO A 61 -2.02 -7.28 -14.44
CA PRO A 61 -2.02 -7.59 -13.02
C PRO A 61 -1.05 -6.68 -12.24
N LEU A 62 -1.52 -6.16 -11.10
CA LEU A 62 -0.71 -5.36 -10.20
C LEU A 62 -0.72 -5.96 -8.80
N ARG A 63 0.38 -5.75 -8.08
CA ARG A 63 0.49 -6.06 -6.65
C ARG A 63 0.85 -4.81 -5.84
N PRO A 64 0.46 -4.75 -4.55
CA PRO A 64 0.93 -3.72 -3.62
C PRO A 64 2.46 -3.76 -3.44
N ASP A 65 3.06 -2.59 -3.24
CA ASP A 65 4.51 -2.42 -3.05
C ASP A 65 4.85 -1.38 -1.96
N GLY A 66 4.23 -1.56 -0.80
CA GLY A 66 4.44 -0.68 0.36
C GLY A 66 3.72 0.67 0.28
N PRO A 67 3.78 1.47 1.36
CA PRO A 67 3.14 2.78 1.39
C PRO A 67 3.79 3.76 0.41
N MET A 68 2.95 4.63 -0.16
CA MET A 68 3.41 5.74 -0.97
C MET A 68 4.18 6.73 -0.11
N THR A 69 5.50 6.79 -0.23
CA THR A 69 6.30 7.69 0.63
C THR A 69 6.21 9.14 0.18
N GLN A 70 6.24 9.38 -1.13
CA GLN A 70 6.33 10.73 -1.69
C GLN A 70 5.63 10.78 -3.04
N LEU A 71 4.98 11.90 -3.31
CA LEU A 71 4.33 12.20 -4.58
C LEU A 71 5.04 13.42 -5.18
N SER A 72 5.78 13.20 -6.25
CA SER A 72 6.54 14.25 -6.93
C SER A 72 5.80 14.67 -8.19
N ALA A 73 5.49 15.97 -8.29
CA ALA A 73 4.98 16.58 -9.49
C ALA A 73 5.76 17.84 -9.89
N PHE A 74 6.42 17.80 -11.06
CA PHE A 74 7.36 18.84 -11.51
C PHE A 74 8.42 19.14 -10.44
N PHE A 75 8.47 20.39 -9.97
CA PHE A 75 9.35 20.87 -8.90
C PHE A 75 8.72 20.77 -7.51
N ILE A 76 7.49 20.29 -7.40
CA ILE A 76 6.77 20.13 -6.14
C ILE A 76 6.89 18.67 -5.71
N SER A 77 7.36 18.47 -4.49
CA SER A 77 7.38 17.16 -3.85
C SER A 77 6.58 17.24 -2.57
N VAL A 78 5.53 16.42 -2.47
CA VAL A 78 4.73 16.31 -1.26
C VAL A 78 5.08 15.00 -0.56
N ASP A 79 5.44 15.10 0.72
CA ASP A 79 5.55 13.95 1.59
C ASP A 79 4.15 13.37 1.82
N ALA A 80 3.98 12.10 1.46
CA ALA A 80 2.73 11.38 1.69
C ALA A 80 2.79 10.55 2.98
N TYR A 81 3.81 9.69 3.11
CA TYR A 81 4.02 8.86 4.31
C TYR A 81 5.49 8.74 4.70
N ARG A 82 6.44 9.41 4.02
CA ARG A 82 7.87 9.27 4.30
C ARG A 82 8.19 9.63 5.76
N SER A 83 7.82 10.84 6.20
CA SER A 83 8.09 11.29 7.57
C SER A 83 7.42 10.41 8.61
N PHE A 84 6.19 9.94 8.35
CA PHE A 84 5.50 9.04 9.28
C PHE A 84 6.12 7.65 9.32
N MET A 85 6.60 7.13 8.19
CA MET A 85 7.32 5.85 8.12
C MET A 85 8.66 5.93 8.87
N GLU A 86 9.35 7.07 8.81
CA GLU A 86 10.57 7.33 9.60
C GLU A 86 10.24 7.36 11.09
N PHE A 87 9.26 8.17 11.50
CA PHE A 87 8.76 8.22 12.87
C PHE A 87 8.34 6.82 13.39
N GLY A 88 7.57 6.09 12.60
CA GLY A 88 7.07 4.76 12.97
C GLY A 88 8.21 3.78 13.23
N ARG A 89 9.21 3.76 12.35
CA ARG A 89 10.41 2.92 12.54
C ARG A 89 11.18 3.27 13.81
N GLU A 90 11.25 4.55 14.16
CA GLU A 90 12.04 5.01 15.31
C GLU A 90 11.30 4.92 16.64
N LYS A 91 9.98 5.09 16.63
CA LYS A 91 9.19 5.35 17.84
C LYS A 91 8.11 4.31 18.12
N LEU A 92 7.70 3.52 17.13
CA LEU A 92 6.61 2.56 17.29
C LEU A 92 7.15 1.12 17.39
N PRO A 93 6.68 0.32 18.36
CA PRO A 93 7.15 -1.04 18.55
C PRO A 93 6.82 -1.90 17.34
N GLY A 94 7.81 -2.65 16.85
CA GLY A 94 7.65 -3.60 15.75
C GLY A 94 7.02 -3.00 14.48
N PHE A 95 7.27 -1.73 14.16
CA PHE A 95 6.55 -1.04 13.10
C PHE A 95 6.61 -1.73 11.73
N VAL A 96 5.44 -2.05 11.17
CA VAL A 96 5.29 -2.66 9.84
C VAL A 96 4.18 -1.96 9.04
N PRO A 97 4.39 -1.58 7.77
CA PRO A 97 3.32 -1.10 6.93
C PRO A 97 2.51 -2.26 6.36
N PHE A 98 1.23 -2.00 6.13
CA PHE A 98 0.34 -2.85 5.36
C PHE A 98 -0.02 -2.13 4.07
N SER A 99 0.32 -2.71 2.92
CA SER A 99 -0.02 -2.17 1.60
C SER A 99 -1.07 -3.02 0.92
N TYR A 100 -2.01 -2.39 0.23
CA TYR A 100 -3.13 -3.07 -0.43
C TYR A 100 -3.46 -2.42 -1.79
N ASP A 101 -4.16 -3.18 -2.64
CA ASP A 101 -4.64 -2.69 -3.92
C ASP A 101 -5.96 -1.94 -3.72
N TRP A 102 -5.84 -0.62 -3.54
CA TRP A 102 -6.94 0.31 -3.31
C TRP A 102 -7.95 0.38 -4.47
N ARG A 103 -7.71 -0.33 -5.58
CA ARG A 103 -8.66 -0.44 -6.70
C ARG A 103 -9.69 -1.55 -6.49
N LYS A 104 -9.36 -2.56 -5.68
CA LYS A 104 -10.16 -3.76 -5.46
C LYS A 104 -11.24 -3.52 -4.40
N ASP A 105 -12.11 -4.52 -4.25
CA ASP A 105 -13.10 -4.53 -3.19
C ASP A 105 -12.42 -4.46 -1.81
N ILE A 106 -12.96 -3.62 -0.93
CA ILE A 106 -12.40 -3.42 0.41
C ILE A 106 -12.37 -4.70 1.24
N ARG A 107 -13.31 -5.63 0.99
CA ARG A 107 -13.39 -6.92 1.69
C ARG A 107 -12.16 -7.79 1.42
N GLU A 108 -11.57 -7.72 0.22
CA GLU A 108 -10.32 -8.42 -0.09
C GLU A 108 -9.16 -7.86 0.74
N SER A 109 -9.10 -6.52 0.86
CA SER A 109 -8.04 -5.85 1.63
C SER A 109 -8.20 -6.08 3.13
N ALA A 110 -9.43 -6.09 3.64
CA ALA A 110 -9.74 -6.43 5.03
C ALA A 110 -9.36 -7.87 5.36
N GLY A 111 -9.68 -8.83 4.46
CA GLY A 111 -9.25 -10.23 4.61
C GLY A 111 -7.74 -10.37 4.69
N ALA A 112 -7.00 -9.74 3.76
CA ALA A 112 -5.53 -9.74 3.78
C ALA A 112 -4.94 -9.06 5.04
N LEU A 113 -5.61 -8.03 5.58
CA LEU A 113 -5.20 -7.41 6.84
C LEU A 113 -5.42 -8.37 8.03
N CYS A 114 -6.56 -9.06 8.09
CA CYS A 114 -6.82 -10.08 9.09
C CYS A 114 -5.76 -11.18 9.06
N GLU A 115 -5.48 -11.74 7.89
CA GLU A 115 -4.43 -12.75 7.69
C GLU A 115 -3.06 -12.23 8.17
N ARG A 116 -2.74 -10.98 7.86
CA ARG A 116 -1.47 -10.36 8.30
C ARG A 116 -1.40 -10.19 9.82
N ILE A 117 -2.50 -9.82 10.46
CA ILE A 117 -2.59 -9.70 11.92
C ILE A 117 -2.40 -11.07 12.57
N GLU A 118 -3.10 -12.10 12.08
CA GLU A 118 -2.96 -13.48 12.56
C GLU A 118 -1.54 -14.00 12.42
N GLN A 119 -0.90 -13.74 11.26
CA GLN A 119 0.50 -14.08 11.02
C GLN A 119 1.41 -13.40 12.06
N LEU A 120 1.25 -12.09 12.30
CA LEU A 120 2.06 -11.36 13.26
C LEU A 120 1.86 -11.87 14.70
N VAL A 121 0.63 -12.24 15.07
CA VAL A 121 0.31 -12.85 16.35
C VAL A 121 1.00 -14.21 16.49
N ALA A 122 0.93 -15.05 15.46
CA ALA A 122 1.59 -16.36 15.44
C ALA A 122 3.11 -16.25 15.53
N GLU A 123 3.72 -15.33 14.77
CA GLU A 123 5.16 -15.01 14.83
C GLU A 123 5.61 -14.58 16.24
N GLY A 124 4.70 -13.99 17.02
CA GLY A 124 4.91 -13.61 18.42
C GLY A 124 4.43 -14.65 19.44
N GLY A 125 4.34 -15.94 19.07
CA GLY A 125 3.97 -17.02 19.99
C GLY A 125 2.50 -17.01 20.42
N GLY A 126 1.62 -16.38 19.64
CA GLY A 126 0.17 -16.38 19.86
C GLY A 126 -0.34 -15.33 20.86
N LYS A 127 0.54 -14.45 21.37
CA LYS A 127 0.18 -13.47 22.43
C LYS A 127 0.55 -12.03 22.10
N ARG A 128 1.14 -11.79 20.93
CA ARG A 128 1.59 -10.46 20.54
C ARG A 128 0.43 -9.48 20.45
N LYS A 129 0.56 -8.33 21.10
CA LYS A 129 -0.35 -7.20 20.97
C LYS A 129 -0.15 -6.53 19.62
N VAL A 130 -1.23 -6.32 18.88
CA VAL A 130 -1.20 -5.65 17.58
C VAL A 130 -1.92 -4.30 17.70
N ASN A 131 -1.19 -3.21 17.47
CA ASN A 131 -1.76 -1.87 17.31
C ASN A 131 -1.98 -1.57 15.84
N ILE A 132 -3.09 -0.90 15.52
CA ILE A 132 -3.39 -0.46 14.16
C ILE A 132 -3.38 1.07 14.14
N VAL A 133 -2.55 1.65 13.29
CA VAL A 133 -2.58 3.06 12.94
C VAL A 133 -3.15 3.18 11.54
N ALA A 134 -4.39 3.65 11.44
CA ALA A 134 -5.10 3.79 10.19
C ALA A 134 -5.22 5.26 9.78
N HIS A 135 -5.11 5.55 8.48
CA HIS A 135 -5.34 6.88 7.93
C HIS A 135 -6.51 6.88 6.93
N SER A 136 -7.48 7.78 7.11
CA SER A 136 -8.60 8.00 6.17
C SER A 136 -9.34 6.68 5.83
N MET A 137 -9.52 6.34 4.55
CA MET A 137 -10.14 5.08 4.11
C MET A 137 -9.45 3.82 4.67
N GLY A 138 -8.19 3.90 5.10
CA GLY A 138 -7.52 2.77 5.76
C GLY A 138 -8.12 2.42 7.13
N GLY A 139 -9.00 3.26 7.68
CA GLY A 139 -9.73 2.99 8.93
C GLY A 139 -11.19 2.59 8.74
N TRP A 140 -11.65 2.45 7.48
CA TRP A 140 -12.99 1.95 7.12
C TRP A 140 -12.93 0.47 6.77
#